data_AF-A0A7M3NUR1-F1
#
_entry.id   AF-A0A7M3NUR1-F1
#
_cell.length_a   1.000
_cell.length_b   1.000
_cell.length_c   1.000
_cell.angle_alpha   90.00
_cell.angle_beta   90.00
_cell.angle_gamma   90.00
#
_symmetry.space_group_name_H-M   'P 1'
#
loop_
_entity.id
_entity.type
_entity.pdbx_description
1 polymer ?
#
loop_
_entity_poly.entity_id
_entity_poly.type
_entity_poly.pdbx_seq_one_letter_code
_entity_poly.pdbx_strand_id
1 'polypeptide(L)'
;MTGLRQRTAAWITRQAGPPAIPRPATTGTESGPRRASDDTDVLLSDPRPDTERAWSADPYSLALHSGRGPLFLRRTDGWLLPLDVERWCADADAADLEVLRRCEGAVLDVGCGPGRLVAALCRQGRRVLGIDVSEAAVARTLRLGAPALHRSVFEPLPAEGRWGTALLIDGNIGIGGDPAALLDRTGRLLAPGGLLIAETVPDLDLDERVQVHVADARGAHGTAFPWARLGTPALLRYAERAGWHAVAQWTAGGRSFAALRSHGSRNASHTGRSPATQPV
;
A
#
# COMPACT_ATOMS: atom_id res chain seq x y z
N MET A 1 -15.57 48.72 11.92
CA MET A 1 -16.22 47.41 12.15
C MET A 1 -15.28 46.32 11.67
N THR A 2 -14.62 45.72 12.66
CA THR A 2 -13.95 44.41 12.74
C THR A 2 -13.55 43.68 11.46
N GLY A 3 -12.24 43.67 11.20
CA GLY A 3 -11.56 42.67 10.38
C GLY A 3 -11.27 41.39 11.17
N LEU A 4 -11.40 40.24 10.51
CA LEU A 4 -11.12 38.93 11.08
C LEU A 4 -9.71 38.49 10.65
N ARG A 5 -8.79 38.48 11.62
CA ARG A 5 -7.42 38.00 11.46
C ARG A 5 -7.37 36.47 11.45
N GLN A 6 -6.54 35.97 10.54
CA GLN A 6 -6.09 34.58 10.42
C GLN A 6 -5.51 34.08 11.74
N ARG A 7 -5.89 32.86 12.15
CA ARG A 7 -5.31 32.15 13.30
C ARG A 7 -4.30 31.12 12.79
N THR A 8 -3.02 31.48 12.87
CA THR A 8 -1.89 30.55 12.90
C THR A 8 -1.81 29.89 14.28
N ALA A 9 -1.73 28.56 14.32
CA ALA A 9 -1.46 27.81 15.54
C ALA A 9 -0.01 27.30 15.49
N ALA A 10 0.87 28.02 16.17
CA ALA A 10 2.15 27.52 16.64
C ALA A 10 1.92 26.85 18.00
N TRP A 11 2.34 25.59 18.16
CA TRP A 11 2.43 24.94 19.47
C TRP A 11 3.77 24.20 19.62
N ILE A 12 4.71 24.93 20.25
CA ILE A 12 5.65 24.56 21.33
C ILE A 12 6.70 23.44 21.12
N THR A 13 7.94 23.91 21.15
CA THR A 13 9.20 23.22 21.51
C THR A 13 9.26 22.88 23.02
N ARG A 14 9.53 21.61 23.39
CA ARG A 14 10.47 21.18 24.46
C ARG A 14 10.55 19.65 24.64
N GLN A 15 11.76 19.13 24.36
CA GLN A 15 12.54 18.04 25.00
C GLN A 15 11.91 16.69 25.39
N ALA A 16 12.49 15.61 24.86
CA ALA A 16 13.19 14.58 25.66
C ALA A 16 14.14 13.76 24.75
N GLY A 17 15.41 13.66 25.12
CA GLY A 17 16.37 12.75 24.48
C GLY A 17 16.07 11.27 24.81
N PRO A 18 16.64 10.31 24.08
CA PRO A 18 16.37 8.90 24.28
C PRO A 18 16.84 8.44 25.67
N PRO A 19 16.10 7.53 26.37
CA PRO A 19 16.53 7.02 27.66
C PRO A 19 17.77 6.14 27.54
N ALA A 20 18.70 6.31 28.49
CA ALA A 20 19.91 5.52 28.62
C ALA A 20 19.59 4.09 29.11
N ILE A 21 20.24 3.11 28.49
CA ILE A 21 20.19 1.68 28.85
C ILE A 21 21.08 1.45 30.09
N PRO A 22 20.58 0.88 31.20
CA PRO A 22 21.43 0.53 32.33
C PRO A 22 22.26 -0.73 32.01
N ARG A 23 23.57 -0.66 32.28
CA ARG A 23 24.47 -1.82 32.31
C ARG A 23 24.20 -2.65 33.58
N PRO A 24 24.26 -3.99 33.53
CA PRO A 24 24.10 -4.82 34.72
C PRO A 24 25.26 -4.63 35.69
N ALA A 25 24.92 -4.50 36.98
CA ALA A 25 25.87 -4.43 38.08
C ALA A 25 26.52 -5.79 38.32
N THR A 26 27.85 -5.81 38.32
CA THR A 26 28.67 -6.91 38.83
C THR A 26 28.53 -6.96 40.35
N THR A 27 27.92 -8.02 40.86
CA THR A 27 28.07 -8.41 42.27
C THR A 27 28.87 -9.71 42.30
N GLY A 28 30.06 -9.62 42.90
CA GLY A 28 30.83 -10.78 43.28
C GLY A 28 30.27 -11.35 44.58
N THR A 29 30.25 -12.66 44.70
CA THR A 29 30.28 -13.34 45.99
C THR A 29 30.89 -14.73 45.82
N GLU A 30 32.11 -14.82 46.33
CA GLU A 30 32.74 -15.91 47.08
C GLU A 30 32.52 -17.39 46.71
N SER A 31 33.68 -18.01 46.48
CA SER A 31 33.95 -19.42 46.36
C SER A 31 33.91 -20.16 47.71
N GLY A 32 33.30 -21.34 47.75
CA GLY A 32 33.43 -22.31 48.85
C GLY A 32 33.04 -23.73 48.38
N PRO A 33 33.82 -24.80 48.65
CA PRO A 33 33.65 -26.10 47.99
C PRO A 33 32.99 -27.18 48.87
N ARG A 34 32.23 -28.11 48.25
CA ARG A 34 32.43 -29.60 48.26
C ARG A 34 31.15 -30.43 47.99
N ARG A 35 31.26 -31.28 46.96
CA ARG A 35 30.88 -32.71 46.78
C ARG A 35 29.45 -33.25 47.06
N ALA A 36 28.84 -33.69 45.96
CA ALA A 36 28.24 -35.00 45.62
C ALA A 36 27.18 -35.65 46.53
N SER A 37 25.98 -35.90 45.99
CA SER A 37 25.54 -37.21 45.43
C SER A 37 24.03 -37.22 45.08
N ASP A 38 23.70 -38.05 44.09
CA ASP A 38 22.44 -38.79 43.82
C ASP A 38 21.21 -38.12 43.16
N ASP A 39 20.98 -38.64 41.93
CA ASP A 39 19.79 -39.32 41.41
C ASP A 39 18.55 -38.62 40.84
N THR A 40 18.13 -39.24 39.72
CA THR A 40 16.79 -39.35 39.11
C THR A 40 16.24 -38.25 38.20
N ASP A 41 16.42 -38.51 36.90
CA ASP A 41 15.39 -38.63 35.87
C ASP A 41 14.28 -37.56 35.83
N VAL A 42 14.49 -36.54 34.98
CA VAL A 42 13.44 -35.64 34.53
C VAL A 42 13.49 -35.59 33.00
N LEU A 43 12.41 -36.09 32.41
CA LEU A 43 12.01 -35.99 31.02
C LEU A 43 12.46 -34.67 30.38
N LEU A 44 13.39 -34.75 29.43
CA LEU A 44 13.73 -33.66 28.52
C LEU A 44 12.52 -33.42 27.61
N SER A 45 11.63 -32.51 28.03
CA SER A 45 10.75 -31.82 27.11
C SER A 45 11.62 -30.98 26.19
N ASP A 46 11.82 -31.46 24.96
CA ASP A 46 12.44 -30.73 23.86
C ASP A 46 11.69 -29.42 23.63
N PRO A 47 12.29 -28.23 23.88
CA PRO A 47 11.67 -26.98 23.50
C PRO A 47 11.88 -26.85 21.99
N ARG A 48 10.97 -27.44 21.21
CA ARG A 48 10.91 -27.11 19.78
C ARG A 48 10.85 -25.59 19.70
N PRO A 49 11.81 -24.92 19.04
CA PRO A 49 11.72 -23.48 18.86
C PRO A 49 10.39 -23.20 18.18
N ASP A 50 9.76 -22.12 18.63
CA ASP A 50 8.47 -21.53 18.25
C ASP A 50 8.44 -21.13 16.76
N THR A 51 8.80 -22.07 15.87
CA THR A 51 8.99 -21.88 14.44
C THR A 51 7.67 -21.55 13.76
N GLU A 52 6.52 -21.90 14.33
CA GLU A 52 5.22 -21.46 13.82
C GLU A 52 4.96 -19.96 14.03
N ARG A 53 5.51 -19.34 15.10
CA ARG A 53 5.39 -17.88 15.29
C ARG A 53 6.28 -17.09 14.35
N ALA A 54 7.43 -17.65 13.97
CA ALA A 54 8.42 -16.97 13.14
C ALA A 54 7.96 -16.75 11.68
N TRP A 55 6.92 -17.47 11.21
CA TRP A 55 6.41 -17.36 9.83
C TRP A 55 5.17 -16.47 9.73
N SER A 56 4.59 -16.05 10.85
CA SER A 56 3.30 -15.32 10.91
C SER A 56 3.40 -13.82 11.27
N ALA A 57 4.59 -13.31 11.58
CA ALA A 57 4.70 -12.06 12.33
C ALA A 57 5.55 -10.99 11.64
N ASP A 58 5.37 -10.79 10.32
CA ASP A 58 5.75 -9.48 9.79
C ASP A 58 4.85 -8.40 10.43
N PRO A 59 5.38 -7.21 10.76
CA PRO A 59 4.62 -6.18 11.48
C PRO A 59 3.31 -5.76 10.80
N TYR A 60 3.26 -5.81 9.47
CA TYR A 60 2.06 -5.48 8.71
C TYR A 60 0.98 -6.54 8.93
N SER A 61 1.32 -7.82 8.80
CA SER A 61 0.41 -8.93 9.08
C SER A 61 -0.17 -8.84 10.48
N LEU A 62 0.64 -8.61 11.52
CA LEU A 62 0.15 -8.49 12.90
C LEU A 62 -0.80 -7.29 13.08
N ALA A 63 -0.48 -6.15 12.46
CA ALA A 63 -1.32 -4.96 12.50
C ALA A 63 -2.68 -5.21 11.83
N LEU A 64 -2.71 -5.89 10.68
CA LEU A 64 -3.97 -6.24 10.00
C LEU A 64 -4.82 -7.25 10.77
N HIS A 65 -4.20 -8.19 11.49
CA HIS A 65 -4.92 -9.14 12.34
C HIS A 65 -5.57 -8.44 13.54
N SER A 66 -4.83 -7.56 14.22
CA SER A 66 -5.35 -6.80 15.35
C SER A 66 -6.27 -5.64 14.94
N GLY A 67 -6.18 -5.21 13.67
CA GLY A 67 -6.88 -4.04 13.15
C GLY A 67 -6.39 -2.73 13.77
N ARG A 68 -5.16 -2.70 14.31
CA ARG A 68 -4.61 -1.57 15.06
C ARG A 68 -3.14 -1.35 14.73
N GLY A 69 -2.75 -0.08 14.73
CA GLY A 69 -1.37 0.34 14.68
C GLY A 69 -0.74 0.45 16.08
N PRO A 70 0.33 1.25 16.23
CA PRO A 70 0.96 2.06 15.19
C PRO A 70 1.84 1.22 14.25
N LEU A 71 1.77 1.53 12.96
CA LEU A 71 2.60 0.95 11.91
C LEU A 71 3.16 2.07 11.04
N PHE A 72 4.38 1.90 10.52
CA PHE A 72 5.07 2.92 9.76
C PHE A 72 5.75 2.35 8.53
N LEU A 73 5.87 3.16 7.48
CA LEU A 73 6.98 3.04 6.54
C LEU A 73 8.18 3.80 7.12
N ARG A 74 9.32 3.13 7.20
CA ARG A 74 10.55 3.69 7.77
C ARG A 74 11.66 3.70 6.74
N ARG A 75 12.31 4.86 6.60
CA ARG A 75 13.55 5.03 5.81
C ARG A 75 14.78 4.86 6.69
N THR A 76 15.92 4.56 6.08
CA THR A 76 17.20 4.31 6.78
C THR A 76 17.72 5.50 7.58
N ASP A 77 17.36 6.73 7.22
CA ASP A 77 17.70 7.97 7.93
C ASP A 77 16.79 8.27 9.13
N GLY A 78 15.85 7.37 9.45
CA GLY A 78 14.94 7.51 10.58
C GLY A 78 13.64 8.24 10.26
N TRP A 79 13.41 8.67 9.01
CA TRP A 79 12.12 9.19 8.60
C TRP A 79 11.01 8.12 8.73
N LEU A 80 9.84 8.55 9.23
CA LEU A 80 8.67 7.71 9.45
C LEU A 80 7.45 8.29 8.75
N LEU A 81 6.72 7.45 8.04
CA LEU A 81 5.38 7.73 7.53
C LEU A 81 4.38 6.81 8.22
N PRO A 82 3.46 7.35 9.05
CA PRO A 82 2.41 6.57 9.69
C PRO A 82 1.49 5.90 8.66
N LEU A 83 1.14 4.66 8.94
CA LEU A 83 0.16 3.87 8.19
C LEU A 83 -1.13 3.79 8.99
N ASP A 84 -2.25 4.14 8.36
CA ASP A 84 -3.56 4.28 8.99
C ASP A 84 -4.31 2.93 9.02
N VAL A 85 -3.76 1.99 9.80
CA VAL A 85 -4.22 0.59 9.87
C VAL A 85 -5.69 0.52 10.29
N GLU A 86 -6.09 1.33 11.26
CA GLU A 86 -7.45 1.43 11.75
C GLU A 86 -8.41 1.83 10.64
N ARG A 87 -8.09 2.87 9.85
CA ARG A 87 -8.92 3.26 8.70
C ARG A 87 -8.98 2.17 7.66
N TRP A 88 -7.84 1.55 7.33
CA TRP A 88 -7.82 0.49 6.33
C TRP A 88 -8.70 -0.69 6.76
N CYS A 89 -8.68 -1.04 8.05
CA CYS A 89 -9.45 -2.15 8.60
C CYS A 89 -10.93 -1.86 8.85
N ALA A 90 -11.34 -0.58 8.81
CA ALA A 90 -12.72 -0.14 8.95
C ALA A 90 -13.50 -0.26 7.63
N ASP A 91 -14.80 0.03 7.70
CA ASP A 91 -15.63 0.16 6.50
C ASP A 91 -15.21 1.39 5.67
N ALA A 92 -15.52 1.36 4.36
CA ALA A 92 -15.27 2.46 3.45
C ALA A 92 -15.96 3.75 3.95
N ASP A 93 -15.19 4.83 4.08
CA ASP A 93 -15.69 6.13 4.55
C ASP A 93 -16.36 6.95 3.43
N ALA A 94 -16.83 8.16 3.75
CA ALA A 94 -17.49 9.02 2.76
C ALA A 94 -16.58 9.43 1.58
N ALA A 95 -15.28 9.58 1.80
CA ALA A 95 -14.34 9.92 0.75
C ALA A 95 -14.01 8.68 -0.12
N ASP A 96 -13.96 7.49 0.47
CA ASP A 96 -13.89 6.23 -0.28
C ASP A 96 -15.13 6.06 -1.16
N LEU A 97 -16.35 6.28 -0.62
CA LEU A 97 -17.58 6.17 -1.39
C LEU A 97 -17.63 7.14 -2.58
N GLU A 98 -17.06 8.34 -2.44
CA GLU A 98 -16.95 9.31 -3.53
C GLU A 98 -15.97 8.84 -4.63
N VAL A 99 -14.90 8.13 -4.28
CA VAL A 99 -14.04 7.40 -5.23
C VAL A 99 -14.85 6.30 -5.93
N LEU A 100 -15.52 5.42 -5.17
CA LEU A 100 -16.22 4.25 -5.72
C LEU A 100 -17.37 4.64 -6.66
N ARG A 101 -18.02 5.79 -6.43
CA ARG A 101 -19.06 6.33 -7.31
C ARG A 101 -18.56 6.66 -8.72
N ARG A 102 -17.26 6.97 -8.86
CA ARG A 102 -16.61 7.27 -10.16
C ARG A 102 -16.13 6.03 -10.88
N CYS A 103 -16.13 4.86 -10.23
CA CYS A 103 -15.71 3.63 -10.88
C CYS A 103 -16.67 3.25 -12.02
N GLU A 104 -16.08 2.82 -13.12
CA GLU A 104 -16.73 2.36 -14.35
C GLU A 104 -16.35 0.89 -14.64
N GLY A 105 -17.32 0.12 -15.14
CA GLY A 105 -17.09 -1.28 -15.51
C GLY A 105 -16.64 -2.17 -14.33
N ALA A 106 -15.86 -3.20 -14.65
CA ALA A 106 -15.22 -4.06 -13.65
C ALA A 106 -14.01 -3.36 -13.03
N VAL A 107 -13.83 -3.49 -11.72
CA VAL A 107 -12.83 -2.75 -10.95
C VAL A 107 -11.70 -3.65 -10.48
N LEU A 108 -10.45 -3.23 -10.67
CA LEU A 108 -9.27 -3.83 -10.06
C LEU A 108 -8.76 -2.91 -8.95
N ASP A 109 -8.71 -3.40 -7.71
CA ASP A 109 -8.13 -2.66 -6.58
C ASP A 109 -6.70 -3.14 -6.33
N VAL A 110 -5.72 -2.30 -6.65
CA VAL A 110 -4.30 -2.64 -6.63
C VAL A 110 -3.71 -2.25 -5.28
N GLY A 111 -3.18 -3.24 -4.55
CA GLY A 111 -2.77 -3.05 -3.16
C GLY A 111 -3.99 -2.91 -2.25
N CYS A 112 -4.96 -3.82 -2.38
CA CYS A 112 -6.27 -3.68 -1.77
C CYS A 112 -6.25 -3.73 -0.23
N GLY A 113 -5.11 -4.14 0.36
CA GLY A 113 -4.92 -4.24 1.79
C GLY A 113 -6.01 -5.09 2.45
N PRO A 114 -6.54 -4.70 3.62
CA PRO A 114 -7.59 -5.44 4.31
C PRO A 114 -8.97 -5.40 3.63
N GLY A 115 -9.08 -4.87 2.41
CA GLY A 115 -10.20 -5.15 1.51
C GLY A 115 -11.41 -4.23 1.62
N ARG A 116 -11.31 -3.09 2.33
CA ARG A 116 -12.47 -2.21 2.57
C ARG A 116 -13.15 -1.73 1.29
N LEU A 117 -12.37 -1.38 0.26
CA LEU A 117 -12.90 -0.87 -1.00
C LEU A 117 -13.49 -2.01 -1.84
N VAL A 118 -12.83 -3.16 -1.89
CA VAL A 118 -13.33 -4.37 -2.55
C VAL A 118 -14.67 -4.79 -1.94
N ALA A 119 -14.76 -4.87 -0.61
CA ALA A 119 -15.98 -5.23 0.11
C ALA A 119 -17.12 -4.23 -0.15
N ALA A 120 -16.83 -2.93 -0.15
CA ALA A 120 -17.81 -1.90 -0.46
C ALA A 120 -18.32 -2.00 -1.93
N LEU A 121 -17.44 -2.21 -2.90
CA LEU A 121 -17.80 -2.43 -4.30
C LEU A 121 -18.64 -3.71 -4.48
N CYS A 122 -18.29 -4.80 -3.79
CA CYS A 122 -19.08 -6.04 -3.79
C CYS A 122 -20.50 -5.82 -3.26
N ARG A 123 -20.66 -5.10 -2.14
CA ARG A 123 -21.97 -4.74 -1.58
C ARG A 123 -22.81 -3.88 -2.53
N GLN A 124 -22.18 -3.12 -3.41
CA GLN A 124 -22.83 -2.37 -4.48
C GLN A 124 -23.18 -3.22 -5.72
N GLY A 125 -22.92 -4.54 -5.68
CA GLY A 125 -23.16 -5.44 -6.81
C GLY A 125 -22.17 -5.26 -7.97
N ARG A 126 -21.04 -4.57 -7.75
CA ARG A 126 -20.03 -4.35 -8.80
C ARG A 126 -19.12 -5.56 -8.93
N ARG A 127 -18.69 -5.83 -10.17
CA ARG A 127 -17.61 -6.77 -10.46
C ARG A 127 -16.29 -6.14 -10.03
N VAL A 128 -15.63 -6.75 -9.05
CA VAL A 128 -14.37 -6.26 -8.49
C VAL A 128 -13.42 -7.42 -8.21
N LEU A 129 -12.11 -7.13 -8.23
CA LEU A 129 -11.07 -8.00 -7.69
C LEU A 129 -10.05 -7.13 -6.94
N GLY A 130 -9.71 -7.51 -5.72
CA GLY A 130 -8.55 -6.97 -5.02
C GLY A 130 -7.28 -7.78 -5.31
N ILE A 131 -6.13 -7.11 -5.40
CA ILE A 131 -4.82 -7.78 -5.36
C ILE A 131 -3.94 -7.18 -4.28
N ASP A 132 -3.18 -8.02 -3.59
CA ASP A 132 -2.19 -7.59 -2.61
C ASP A 132 -1.05 -8.60 -2.52
N VAL A 133 0.14 -8.16 -2.10
CA VAL A 133 1.32 -9.02 -1.86
C VAL A 133 1.37 -9.56 -0.43
N SER A 134 0.51 -9.06 0.47
CA SER A 134 0.34 -9.58 1.82
C SER A 134 -0.72 -10.67 1.84
N GLU A 135 -0.32 -11.87 2.27
CA GLU A 135 -1.25 -12.98 2.50
C GLU A 135 -2.32 -12.61 3.56
N ALA A 136 -1.92 -11.89 4.62
CA ALA A 136 -2.84 -11.45 5.68
C ALA A 136 -3.92 -10.49 5.16
N ALA A 137 -3.55 -9.56 4.27
CA ALA A 137 -4.47 -8.65 3.60
C ALA A 137 -5.50 -9.40 2.74
N VAL A 138 -5.03 -10.33 1.92
CA VAL A 138 -5.88 -11.16 1.06
C VAL A 138 -6.80 -12.04 1.89
N ALA A 139 -6.27 -12.74 2.90
CA ALA A 139 -7.05 -13.59 3.78
C ALA A 139 -8.15 -12.80 4.52
N ARG A 140 -7.85 -11.57 4.95
CA ARG A 140 -8.86 -10.67 5.54
C ARG A 140 -9.91 -10.25 4.54
N THR A 141 -9.53 -9.87 3.33
CA THR A 141 -10.48 -9.49 2.26
C THR A 141 -11.44 -10.64 1.92
N LEU A 142 -10.90 -11.87 1.82
CA LEU A 142 -11.71 -13.06 1.59
C LEU A 142 -12.69 -13.34 2.75
N ARG A 143 -12.29 -13.11 4.01
CA ARG A 143 -13.19 -13.21 5.18
C ARG A 143 -14.33 -12.20 5.16
N LEU A 144 -14.16 -11.05 4.49
CA LEU A 144 -15.24 -10.09 4.25
C LEU A 144 -16.22 -10.55 3.16
N GLY A 145 -16.01 -11.72 2.56
CA GLY A 145 -16.78 -12.21 1.42
C GLY A 145 -16.43 -11.52 0.10
N ALA A 146 -15.30 -10.82 0.05
CA ALA A 146 -14.86 -10.05 -1.11
C ALA A 146 -13.73 -10.79 -1.87
N PRO A 147 -13.73 -10.80 -3.21
CA PRO A 147 -12.75 -11.52 -4.01
C PRO A 147 -11.39 -10.82 -3.97
N ALA A 148 -10.35 -11.54 -3.57
CA ALA A 148 -8.97 -11.07 -3.57
C ALA A 148 -8.00 -12.16 -4.03
N LEU A 149 -6.85 -11.72 -4.56
CA LEU A 149 -5.79 -12.60 -5.05
C LEU A 149 -4.43 -12.15 -4.49
N HIS A 150 -3.66 -13.11 -3.97
CA HIS A 150 -2.29 -12.88 -3.49
C HIS A 150 -1.33 -12.79 -4.68
N ARG A 151 -1.06 -11.57 -5.11
CA ARG A 151 -0.34 -11.24 -6.34
C ARG A 151 0.22 -9.82 -6.31
N SER A 152 1.41 -9.65 -6.88
CA SER A 152 1.90 -8.34 -7.29
C SER A 152 1.17 -7.83 -8.54
N VAL A 153 0.99 -6.51 -8.64
CA VAL A 153 0.49 -5.86 -9.86
C VAL A 153 1.39 -6.10 -11.08
N PHE A 154 2.68 -6.38 -10.84
CA PHE A 154 3.65 -6.63 -11.89
C PHE A 154 3.65 -8.09 -12.39
N GLU A 155 2.93 -8.99 -11.73
CA GLU A 155 2.74 -10.38 -12.18
C GLU A 155 1.53 -10.50 -13.13
N PRO A 156 1.40 -11.61 -13.88
CA PRO A 156 0.19 -11.88 -14.67
C PRO A 156 -1.09 -11.92 -13.82
N LEU A 157 -2.10 -11.17 -14.25
CA LEU A 157 -3.39 -11.04 -13.58
C LEU A 157 -4.53 -11.57 -14.47
N PRO A 158 -5.67 -11.98 -13.87
CA PRO A 158 -6.85 -12.29 -14.67
C PRO A 158 -7.38 -11.06 -15.38
N ALA A 159 -7.95 -11.27 -16.57
CA ALA A 159 -8.66 -10.25 -17.35
C ALA A 159 -7.82 -8.99 -17.70
N GLU A 160 -6.51 -9.12 -17.91
CA GLU A 160 -5.70 -8.01 -18.44
C GLU A 160 -6.28 -7.45 -19.74
N GLY A 161 -6.22 -6.14 -19.90
CA GLY A 161 -6.82 -5.41 -21.02
C GLY A 161 -8.36 -5.35 -21.00
N ARG A 162 -9.00 -5.74 -19.88
CA ARG A 162 -10.48 -5.79 -19.77
C ARG A 162 -11.05 -5.09 -18.54
N TRP A 163 -10.20 -4.62 -17.63
CA TRP A 163 -10.66 -3.87 -16.46
C TRP A 163 -11.19 -2.50 -16.89
N GLY A 164 -12.34 -2.09 -16.36
CA GLY A 164 -12.93 -0.78 -16.65
C GLY A 164 -12.30 0.31 -15.79
N THR A 165 -12.00 -0.02 -14.53
CA THR A 165 -11.34 0.88 -13.58
C THR A 165 -10.23 0.17 -12.81
N ALA A 166 -9.14 0.87 -12.54
CA ALA A 166 -8.08 0.48 -11.61
C ALA A 166 -7.99 1.52 -10.49
N LEU A 167 -7.81 1.06 -9.25
CA LEU A 167 -7.67 1.89 -8.07
C LEU A 167 -6.24 1.82 -7.52
N LEU A 168 -5.66 2.99 -7.22
CA LEU A 168 -4.40 3.16 -6.51
C LEU A 168 -4.62 4.12 -5.33
N ILE A 169 -5.27 3.62 -4.28
CA ILE A 169 -5.70 4.40 -3.10
C ILE A 169 -4.71 4.21 -1.94
N ASP A 170 -4.72 5.09 -0.92
CA ASP A 170 -3.83 4.99 0.26
C ASP A 170 -2.33 5.05 -0.05
N GLY A 171 -1.96 5.77 -1.11
CA GLY A 171 -0.56 5.91 -1.52
C GLY A 171 -0.06 4.81 -2.45
N ASN A 172 -0.93 3.90 -2.93
CA ASN A 172 -0.55 2.79 -3.80
C ASN A 172 0.04 3.21 -5.16
N ILE A 173 -0.05 4.48 -5.56
CA ILE A 173 0.75 5.04 -6.66
C ILE A 173 2.28 4.92 -6.41
N GLY A 174 2.68 4.65 -5.17
CA GLY A 174 4.05 4.40 -4.74
C GLY A 174 4.58 2.99 -4.97
N ILE A 175 3.71 2.02 -5.32
CA ILE A 175 4.09 0.61 -5.45
C ILE A 175 5.22 0.43 -6.46
N GLY A 176 6.27 -0.28 -6.05
CA GLY A 176 7.47 -0.55 -6.86
C GLY A 176 8.45 0.63 -6.97
N GLY A 177 8.12 1.80 -6.41
CA GLY A 177 8.96 3.00 -6.40
C GLY A 177 9.25 3.64 -7.75
N ASP A 178 8.62 3.15 -8.83
CA ASP A 178 8.67 3.77 -10.15
C ASP A 178 7.26 4.05 -10.68
N PRO A 179 6.73 5.26 -10.44
CA PRO A 179 5.39 5.64 -10.89
C PRO A 179 5.20 5.52 -12.41
N ALA A 180 6.25 5.72 -13.21
CA ALA A 180 6.16 5.57 -14.66
C ALA A 180 5.90 4.11 -15.05
N ALA A 181 6.65 3.16 -14.47
CA ALA A 181 6.45 1.73 -14.69
C ALA A 181 5.09 1.25 -14.19
N LEU A 182 4.62 1.78 -13.04
CA LEU A 182 3.30 1.44 -12.52
C LEU A 182 2.16 1.95 -13.41
N LEU A 183 2.26 3.17 -13.93
CA LEU A 183 1.28 3.73 -14.87
C LEU A 183 1.24 2.94 -16.19
N ASP A 184 2.41 2.61 -16.74
CA ASP A 184 2.54 1.76 -17.93
C ASP A 184 1.93 0.36 -17.70
N ARG A 185 2.24 -0.28 -16.57
CA ARG A 185 1.63 -1.56 -16.19
C ARG A 185 0.11 -1.44 -16.07
N THR A 186 -0.38 -0.42 -15.38
CA THR A 186 -1.82 -0.19 -15.18
C THR A 186 -2.55 0.02 -16.51
N GLY A 187 -1.89 0.65 -17.48
CA GLY A 187 -2.43 0.82 -18.84
C GLY A 187 -2.69 -0.48 -19.57
N ARG A 188 -1.83 -1.49 -19.39
CA ARG A 188 -2.03 -2.84 -19.94
C ARG A 188 -3.15 -3.62 -19.25
N LEU A 189 -3.42 -3.32 -17.98
CA LEU A 189 -4.49 -3.99 -17.22
C LEU A 189 -5.88 -3.49 -17.64
N LEU A 190 -5.97 -2.21 -17.98
CA LEU A 190 -7.22 -1.56 -18.33
C LEU A 190 -7.64 -1.84 -19.78
N ALA A 191 -8.96 -1.91 -20.00
CA ALA A 191 -9.53 -1.83 -21.33
C ALA A 191 -9.16 -0.51 -22.01
N PRO A 192 -9.19 -0.42 -23.35
CA PRO A 192 -8.97 0.84 -24.05
C PRO A 192 -9.90 1.96 -23.53
N GLY A 193 -9.32 3.08 -23.11
CA GLY A 193 -10.06 4.18 -22.50
C GLY A 193 -10.48 3.96 -21.04
N GLY A 194 -10.00 2.89 -20.40
CA GLY A 194 -10.25 2.59 -18.99
C GLY A 194 -9.74 3.67 -18.04
N LEU A 195 -10.28 3.65 -16.84
CA LEU A 195 -10.10 4.68 -15.82
C LEU A 195 -9.08 4.23 -14.77
N LEU A 196 -8.07 5.05 -14.49
CA LEU A 196 -7.28 4.95 -13.27
C LEU A 196 -7.74 6.03 -12.29
N ILE A 197 -8.08 5.65 -11.06
CA ILE A 197 -8.26 6.59 -9.96
C ILE A 197 -7.13 6.39 -8.95
N ALA A 198 -6.36 7.45 -8.70
CA ALA A 198 -5.23 7.43 -7.78
C ALA A 198 -5.40 8.47 -6.66
N GLU A 199 -5.06 8.06 -5.44
CA GLU A 199 -4.84 8.96 -4.32
C GLU A 199 -3.41 9.51 -4.37
N THR A 200 -3.26 10.80 -4.06
CA THR A 200 -1.97 11.51 -4.01
C THR A 200 -1.81 12.22 -2.68
N VAL A 201 -0.57 12.48 -2.29
CA VAL A 201 -0.27 13.26 -1.09
C VAL A 201 -0.77 14.69 -1.31
N PRO A 202 -1.42 15.33 -0.31
CA PRO A 202 -1.87 16.73 -0.39
C PRO A 202 -0.70 17.74 -0.26
N ASP A 203 0.44 17.42 -0.88
CA ASP A 203 1.62 18.26 -1.02
C ASP A 203 1.90 18.38 -2.53
N LEU A 204 1.79 19.58 -3.07
CA LEU A 204 1.82 19.82 -4.51
C LEU A 204 3.20 19.59 -5.12
N ASP A 205 4.26 19.74 -4.33
CA ASP A 205 5.65 19.70 -4.81
C ASP A 205 6.30 18.32 -4.63
N LEU A 206 5.60 17.37 -4.02
CA LEU A 206 6.15 16.07 -3.70
C LEU A 206 6.32 15.17 -4.94
N ASP A 207 7.56 14.77 -5.19
CA ASP A 207 7.96 13.75 -6.18
C ASP A 207 9.16 12.99 -5.60
N GLU A 208 8.90 11.97 -4.80
CA GLU A 208 9.90 11.28 -4.00
C GLU A 208 9.95 9.79 -4.35
N ARG A 209 11.16 9.24 -4.46
CA ARG A 209 11.44 7.80 -4.58
C ARG A 209 12.42 7.40 -3.48
N VAL A 210 12.07 6.42 -2.68
CA VAL A 210 12.79 6.04 -1.45
C VAL A 210 12.84 4.53 -1.27
N GLN A 211 13.81 4.05 -0.50
CA GLN A 211 13.81 2.69 0.06
C GLN A 211 13.22 2.75 1.47
N VAL A 212 12.21 1.93 1.73
CA VAL A 212 11.53 1.87 3.03
C VAL A 212 11.32 0.42 3.45
N HIS A 213 11.12 0.19 4.74
CA HIS A 213 10.57 -1.06 5.26
C HIS A 213 9.38 -0.77 6.16
N VAL A 214 8.49 -1.74 6.33
CA VAL A 214 7.42 -1.63 7.33
C VAL A 214 8.02 -1.84 8.72
N ALA A 215 7.65 -1.02 9.71
CA ALA A 215 8.04 -1.18 11.10
C ALA A 215 6.88 -0.92 12.07
N ASP A 216 6.84 -1.64 13.20
CA ASP A 216 5.97 -1.31 14.34
C ASP A 216 6.66 -0.37 15.34
N ALA A 217 5.93 0.11 16.34
CA ALA A 217 6.51 0.95 17.41
C ALA A 217 7.47 0.21 18.35
N ARG A 218 7.55 -1.13 18.29
CA ARG A 218 8.42 -1.95 19.13
C ARG A 218 9.75 -2.29 18.44
N GLY A 219 9.95 -1.83 17.21
CA GLY A 219 11.18 -2.01 16.44
C GLY A 219 11.21 -3.27 15.59
N ALA A 220 10.13 -4.07 15.56
CA ALA A 220 10.01 -5.14 14.58
C ALA A 220 9.87 -4.54 13.18
N HIS A 221 10.59 -5.08 12.20
CA HIS A 221 10.58 -4.56 10.85
C HIS A 221 10.57 -5.66 9.78
N GLY A 222 9.95 -5.36 8.65
CA GLY A 222 9.99 -6.18 7.44
C GLY A 222 11.24 -5.94 6.59
N THR A 223 11.23 -6.52 5.40
CA THR A 223 12.24 -6.32 4.36
C THR A 223 12.11 -4.93 3.73
N ALA A 224 13.22 -4.34 3.29
CA ALA A 224 13.21 -3.08 2.56
C ALA A 224 12.71 -3.26 1.12
N PHE A 225 11.99 -2.27 0.61
CA PHE A 225 11.46 -2.21 -0.75
C PHE A 225 11.41 -0.78 -1.29
N PRO A 226 11.44 -0.59 -2.63
CA PRO A 226 11.26 0.71 -3.26
C PRO A 226 9.82 1.21 -3.10
N TRP A 227 9.70 2.49 -2.78
CA TRP A 227 8.42 3.19 -2.66
C TRP A 227 8.51 4.60 -3.24
N ALA A 228 7.41 5.09 -3.80
CA ALA A 228 7.31 6.47 -4.27
C ALA A 228 6.18 7.22 -3.58
N ARG A 229 6.30 8.54 -3.49
CA ARG A 229 5.25 9.41 -2.97
C ARG A 229 5.11 10.60 -3.90
N LEU A 230 3.89 10.84 -4.35
CA LEU A 230 3.60 11.88 -5.33
C LEU A 230 2.50 12.80 -4.83
N GLY A 231 2.71 14.10 -5.05
CA GLY A 231 1.65 15.09 -5.16
C GLY A 231 0.90 14.97 -6.48
N THR A 232 -0.29 15.57 -6.55
CA THR A 232 -1.11 15.57 -7.77
C THR A 232 -0.35 16.13 -8.99
N PRO A 233 0.36 17.28 -8.92
CA PRO A 233 1.10 17.79 -10.08
C PRO A 233 2.17 16.84 -10.60
N ALA A 234 2.88 16.14 -9.71
CA ALA A 234 3.89 15.16 -10.11
C ALA A 234 3.25 13.96 -10.82
N LEU A 235 2.16 13.41 -10.27
CA LEU A 235 1.39 12.35 -10.93
C LEU A 235 0.97 12.74 -12.34
N LEU A 236 0.46 13.97 -12.54
CA LEU A 236 0.02 14.43 -13.86
C LEU A 236 1.15 14.50 -14.88
N ARG A 237 2.36 14.90 -14.48
CA ARG A 237 3.54 14.90 -15.36
C ARG A 237 3.95 13.48 -15.78
N TYR A 238 3.92 12.52 -14.86
CA TYR A 238 4.16 11.11 -15.20
C TYR A 238 3.08 10.56 -16.11
N ALA A 239 1.82 10.88 -15.82
CA ALA A 239 0.65 10.47 -16.59
C ALA A 239 0.76 10.93 -18.05
N GLU A 240 1.02 12.22 -18.29
CA GLU A 240 1.16 12.78 -19.64
C GLU A 240 2.24 12.06 -20.47
N ARG A 241 3.42 11.83 -19.86
CA ARG A 241 4.53 11.12 -20.51
C ARG A 241 4.21 9.65 -20.81
N ALA A 242 3.36 9.03 -20.00
CA ALA A 242 2.89 7.66 -20.17
C ALA A 242 1.64 7.56 -21.07
N GLY A 243 1.23 8.65 -21.73
CA GLY A 243 0.07 8.65 -22.63
C GLY A 243 -1.27 8.63 -21.91
N TRP A 244 -1.34 9.18 -20.70
CA TRP A 244 -2.57 9.41 -19.95
C TRP A 244 -2.94 10.89 -19.96
N HIS A 245 -4.23 11.17 -19.83
CA HIS A 245 -4.72 12.52 -19.57
C HIS A 245 -5.64 12.52 -18.35
N ALA A 246 -5.60 13.61 -17.59
CA ALA A 246 -6.52 13.80 -16.47
C ALA A 246 -7.92 14.13 -16.96
N VAL A 247 -8.91 13.47 -16.35
CA VAL A 247 -10.34 13.74 -16.60
C VAL A 247 -11.04 14.34 -15.38
N ALA A 248 -10.47 14.18 -14.18
CA ALA A 248 -10.93 14.86 -12.98
C ALA A 248 -9.82 14.96 -11.92
N GLN A 249 -9.91 15.97 -11.06
CA GLN A 249 -9.16 16.10 -9.82
C GLN A 249 -10.13 16.57 -8.74
N TRP A 250 -10.04 16.02 -7.54
CA TRP A 250 -10.90 16.43 -6.43
C TRP A 250 -10.24 16.13 -5.08
N THR A 251 -10.80 16.74 -4.04
CA THR A 251 -10.47 16.42 -2.65
C THR A 251 -11.71 15.89 -1.92
N ALA A 252 -11.52 14.94 -1.03
CA ALA A 252 -12.57 14.42 -0.15
C ALA A 252 -11.94 13.93 1.15
N GLY A 253 -12.52 14.30 2.30
CA GLY A 253 -12.00 13.87 3.61
C GLY A 253 -10.54 14.27 3.87
N GLY A 254 -10.08 15.41 3.31
CA GLY A 254 -8.68 15.85 3.42
C GLY A 254 -7.68 15.10 2.53
N ARG A 255 -8.16 14.16 1.70
CA ARG A 255 -7.36 13.40 0.73
C ARG A 255 -7.49 13.99 -0.67
N SER A 256 -6.46 13.84 -1.50
CA SER A 256 -6.40 14.36 -2.87
C SER A 256 -6.42 13.23 -3.89
N PHE A 257 -7.26 13.34 -4.91
CA PHE A 257 -7.46 12.29 -5.90
C PHE A 257 -7.37 12.85 -7.32
N ALA A 258 -6.89 12.01 -8.24
CA ALA A 258 -6.93 12.25 -9.68
C ALA A 258 -7.53 11.04 -10.41
N ALA A 259 -8.35 11.32 -11.41
CA ALA A 259 -8.84 10.35 -12.37
C ALA A 259 -8.16 10.57 -13.72
N LEU A 260 -7.57 9.51 -14.25
CA LEU A 260 -6.75 9.50 -15.46
C LEU A 260 -7.34 8.50 -16.46
N ARG A 261 -7.33 8.84 -17.74
CA ARG A 261 -7.63 7.90 -18.83
C ARG A 261 -6.43 7.71 -19.73
N SER A 262 -6.21 6.47 -20.14
CA SER A 262 -5.22 6.19 -21.17
C SER A 262 -5.74 6.75 -22.49
N HIS A 263 -4.86 7.37 -23.27
CA HIS A 263 -5.13 7.55 -24.69
C HIS A 263 -5.20 6.16 -25.29
N GLY A 264 -6.41 5.62 -25.44
CA GLY A 264 -6.64 4.34 -26.10
C GLY A 264 -5.80 4.32 -27.37
N SER A 265 -5.03 3.25 -27.57
CA SER A 265 -4.16 3.14 -28.74
C SER A 265 -4.96 3.56 -29.95
N ARG A 266 -4.61 4.71 -30.55
CA ARG A 266 -5.03 4.99 -31.92
C ARG A 266 -4.53 3.78 -32.68
N ASN A 267 -5.44 2.90 -33.11
CA ASN A 267 -5.11 1.81 -33.99
C ASN A 267 -4.17 2.39 -35.03
N ALA A 268 -2.94 1.88 -35.09
CA ALA A 268 -2.09 2.11 -36.24
C ALA A 268 -2.94 1.65 -37.42
N SER A 269 -3.47 2.62 -38.15
CA SER A 269 -4.31 2.36 -39.32
C SER A 269 -3.49 1.45 -40.22
N HIS A 270 -3.96 0.22 -40.35
CA HIS A 270 -3.48 -0.73 -41.32
C HIS A 270 -3.68 -0.09 -42.70
N THR A 271 -2.69 0.64 -43.19
CA THR A 271 -2.59 1.01 -44.60
C THR A 271 -2.19 -0.25 -45.36
N GLY A 272 -3.15 -1.17 -45.46
CA GLY A 272 -3.10 -2.28 -46.40
C GLY A 272 -3.13 -1.69 -47.80
N ARG A 273 -1.96 -1.44 -48.36
CA ARG A 273 -1.80 -1.11 -49.78
C ARG A 273 -1.93 -2.43 -50.53
N SER A 274 -3.11 -2.71 -51.08
CA SER A 274 -3.31 -3.82 -52.02
C SER A 274 -2.36 -3.67 -53.22
N PRO A 275 -1.66 -4.74 -53.66
CA PRO A 275 -0.97 -4.71 -54.94
C PRO A 275 -2.00 -4.75 -56.07
N ALA A 276 -1.88 -3.80 -57.00
CA ALA A 276 -2.67 -3.78 -58.22
C ALA A 276 -2.36 -5.02 -59.08
N THR A 277 -3.41 -5.75 -59.44
CA THR A 277 -3.37 -6.82 -60.43
C THR A 277 -3.19 -6.20 -61.81
N GLN A 278 -2.13 -6.57 -62.55
CA GLN A 278 -2.01 -6.27 -63.97
C GLN A 278 -2.78 -7.31 -64.79
N PRO A 279 -3.52 -6.92 -65.84
CA PRO A 279 -4.11 -7.87 -66.77
C PRO A 279 -3.11 -8.28 -67.86
N VAL A 280 -3.26 -9.52 -68.31
CA VAL A 280 -2.63 -10.14 -69.50
C VAL A 280 -3.41 -9.77 -70.74
#